data_AF-A0A420VQC9-F1
#
_entry.id   AF-A0A420VQC9-F1
#
_cell.length_a   1.000
_cell.length_b   1.000
_cell.length_c   1.000
_cell.angle_alpha   90.00
_cell.angle_beta   90.00
_cell.angle_gamma   90.00
#
_symmetry.space_group_name_H-M   'P 1'
#
loop_
_entity.id
_entity.type
_entity.pdbx_description
1 polymer ?
#
loop_
_entity_poly.entity_id
_entity_poly.type
_entity_poly.pdbx_seq_one_letter_code
_entity_poly.pdbx_strand_id
1 'polypeptide(L)'
;MTIRLSIKIFCSRNYLLVNILLIIFFSFFVSQSFAQEKLKVNYKHFTYLPKNYNNDTSKYPLVIYLHGGSQKGNDLEKLKVYGLPYLVDQGKEFDFIMVAPQCPEGRYWSMENWFDSLYNEVTAKYRVDKSRVYVTGISMGGYGTYIAALDHTEKIAAIVPLCGGVNDSDTARICRLKDMPILTYHGTADEEISIQETERIAKFLKECNGNITFHRLKGEGHGIQYLYETEPWIYEWLLMQRKLTNIE
;
A
#
# COMPACT_ATOMS: atom_id res chain seq x y z
N MET A 1 -80.45 31.14 -24.58
CA MET A 1 -79.46 31.93 -23.83
C MET A 1 -79.06 31.06 -22.65
N THR A 2 -77.92 30.37 -22.57
CA THR A 2 -76.60 30.51 -23.17
C THR A 2 -75.94 29.12 -23.13
N ILE A 3 -75.33 28.66 -24.22
CA ILE A 3 -74.56 27.40 -24.29
C ILE A 3 -73.10 27.72 -23.91
N ARG A 4 -72.47 26.93 -23.04
CA ARG A 4 -70.99 26.79 -22.93
C ARG A 4 -70.66 25.45 -22.23
N LEU A 5 -70.41 24.40 -23.00
CA LEU A 5 -69.08 23.85 -23.33
C LEU A 5 -68.26 23.39 -22.09
N SER A 6 -68.50 22.15 -21.66
CA SER A 6 -67.65 21.46 -20.69
C SER A 6 -66.37 20.97 -21.38
N ILE A 7 -65.25 21.63 -21.09
CA ILE A 7 -63.91 21.20 -21.50
C ILE A 7 -63.54 19.97 -20.66
N LYS A 8 -63.50 18.78 -21.27
CA LYS A 8 -62.85 17.61 -20.67
C LYS A 8 -61.34 17.86 -20.69
N ILE A 9 -60.77 18.17 -19.53
CA ILE A 9 -59.32 18.16 -19.32
C ILE A 9 -58.87 16.70 -19.40
N PHE A 10 -58.26 16.34 -20.53
CA PHE A 10 -57.53 15.09 -20.67
C PHE A 10 -56.25 15.21 -19.84
N CYS A 11 -56.33 14.82 -18.56
CA CYS A 11 -55.16 14.76 -17.69
C CYS A 11 -54.33 13.54 -18.13
N SER A 12 -53.37 13.77 -19.02
CA SER A 12 -52.51 12.72 -19.54
C SER A 12 -51.60 12.20 -18.43
N ARG A 13 -51.89 10.99 -17.98
CA ARG A 13 -51.13 10.15 -17.03
C ARG A 13 -49.70 9.80 -17.48
N ASN A 14 -49.19 10.46 -18.53
CA ASN A 14 -47.87 10.25 -19.13
C ASN A 14 -46.81 11.28 -18.70
N TYR A 15 -47.17 12.50 -18.29
CA TYR A 15 -46.15 13.49 -17.87
C TYR A 15 -45.55 13.19 -16.50
N LEU A 16 -46.30 12.55 -15.61
CA LEU A 16 -45.80 12.19 -14.28
C LEU A 16 -44.79 11.04 -14.36
N LEU A 17 -45.03 10.05 -15.23
CA LEU A 17 -44.10 8.93 -15.47
C LEU A 17 -42.81 9.37 -16.16
N VAL A 18 -42.89 10.29 -17.13
CA VAL A 18 -41.70 10.83 -17.83
C VAL A 18 -40.82 11.66 -16.89
N ASN A 19 -41.40 12.44 -15.97
CA ASN A 19 -40.62 13.19 -14.96
C ASN A 19 -40.00 12.28 -13.90
N ILE A 20 -40.68 11.20 -13.47
CA ILE A 20 -40.10 10.21 -12.55
C ILE A 20 -38.94 9.46 -13.21
N LEU A 21 -39.05 9.11 -14.50
CA LEU A 21 -37.96 8.47 -15.25
C LEU A 21 -36.74 9.39 -15.44
N LEU A 22 -36.94 10.70 -15.63
CA LEU A 22 -35.85 11.69 -15.72
C LEU A 22 -35.15 11.92 -14.36
N ILE A 23 -35.88 11.91 -13.24
CA ILE A 23 -35.30 12.01 -11.89
C ILE A 23 -34.54 10.73 -11.53
N ILE A 24 -35.03 9.55 -11.93
CA ILE A 24 -34.31 8.29 -11.74
C ILE A 24 -33.05 8.24 -12.62
N PHE A 25 -33.10 8.78 -13.84
CA PHE A 25 -31.90 8.89 -14.71
C PHE A 25 -30.85 9.85 -14.15
N PHE A 26 -31.26 10.95 -13.51
CA PHE A 26 -30.33 11.91 -12.89
C PHE A 26 -29.77 11.40 -11.55
N SER A 27 -30.53 10.58 -10.83
CA SER A 27 -30.08 9.92 -9.59
C SER A 27 -29.09 8.76 -9.86
N PHE A 28 -29.04 8.28 -11.11
CA PHE A 28 -28.06 7.31 -11.59
C PHE A 28 -26.82 7.96 -12.21
N PHE A 29 -26.61 9.28 -12.05
CA PHE A 29 -25.27 9.84 -12.18
C PHE A 29 -24.42 9.37 -10.99
N VAL A 30 -23.97 8.14 -11.16
CA VAL A 30 -22.80 7.51 -10.56
C VAL A 30 -21.92 8.55 -9.90
N SER A 31 -21.90 8.54 -8.57
CA SER A 31 -20.81 9.11 -7.79
C SER A 31 -19.57 8.26 -8.03
N GLN A 32 -19.03 8.31 -9.24
CA GLN A 32 -17.66 7.88 -9.50
C GLN A 32 -16.82 8.96 -8.84
N SER A 33 -16.40 8.67 -7.61
CA SER A 33 -15.18 9.26 -7.07
C SER A 33 -14.08 8.94 -8.08
N PHE A 34 -13.80 9.86 -9.00
CA PHE A 34 -12.57 9.81 -9.77
C PHE A 34 -11.44 9.89 -8.75
N ALA A 35 -10.80 8.76 -8.47
CA ALA A 35 -9.54 8.76 -7.74
C ALA A 35 -8.59 9.64 -8.54
N GLN A 36 -8.22 10.79 -7.98
CA GLN A 36 -7.27 11.68 -8.61
C GLN A 36 -5.96 10.90 -8.82
N GLU A 37 -5.50 10.80 -10.06
CA GLU A 37 -4.25 10.11 -10.37
C GLU A 37 -3.11 10.83 -9.66
N LYS A 38 -2.38 10.12 -8.79
CA LYS A 38 -1.23 10.68 -8.08
C LYS A 38 -0.11 11.00 -9.07
N LEU A 39 0.52 12.17 -8.91
CA LEU A 39 1.66 12.58 -9.72
C LEU A 39 2.77 11.52 -9.64
N LYS A 40 3.24 11.05 -10.80
CA LYS A 40 4.40 10.15 -10.87
C LYS A 40 5.68 10.90 -10.56
N VAL A 41 6.47 10.38 -9.64
CA VAL A 41 7.74 10.97 -9.19
C VAL A 41 8.84 9.94 -9.15
N ASN A 42 10.09 10.36 -9.37
CA ASN A 42 11.28 9.53 -9.26
C ASN A 42 12.06 9.93 -8.02
N TYR A 43 11.99 9.12 -6.97
CA TYR A 43 12.79 9.33 -5.76
C TYR A 43 14.16 8.65 -5.92
N LYS A 44 15.19 9.30 -5.36
CA LYS A 44 16.50 8.64 -5.22
C LYS A 44 16.34 7.43 -4.31
N HIS A 45 17.12 6.38 -4.56
CA HIS A 45 17.06 5.16 -3.78
C HIS A 45 18.44 4.57 -3.54
N PHE A 46 18.58 3.88 -2.42
CA PHE A 46 19.69 2.99 -2.13
C PHE A 46 19.33 1.58 -2.59
N THR A 47 20.16 0.97 -3.43
CA THR A 47 19.95 -0.38 -3.96
C THR A 47 21.05 -1.32 -3.51
N TYR A 48 20.65 -2.50 -3.04
CA TYR A 48 21.50 -3.66 -2.82
C TYR A 48 21.18 -4.76 -3.84
N LEU A 49 22.23 -5.40 -4.35
CA LEU A 49 22.13 -6.59 -5.17
C LEU A 49 22.73 -7.79 -4.42
N PRO A 50 22.11 -8.98 -4.48
CA PRO A 50 22.68 -10.19 -3.93
C PRO A 50 24.11 -10.43 -4.41
N LYS A 51 24.97 -10.99 -3.55
CA LYS A 51 26.40 -11.21 -3.86
C LYS A 51 26.64 -11.98 -5.16
N ASN A 52 25.77 -12.97 -5.43
CA ASN A 52 25.85 -13.81 -6.63
C ASN A 52 25.11 -13.24 -7.84
N TYR A 53 24.61 -12.00 -7.77
CA TYR A 53 23.84 -11.39 -8.86
C TYR A 53 24.63 -11.33 -10.17
N ASN A 54 25.95 -11.17 -10.18
CA ASN A 54 26.72 -11.18 -11.43
C ASN A 54 27.17 -12.59 -11.87
N ASN A 55 26.93 -13.61 -11.05
CA ASN A 55 27.43 -14.97 -11.25
C ASN A 55 26.35 -15.92 -11.79
N ASP A 56 25.09 -15.49 -11.84
CA ASP A 56 23.99 -16.28 -12.40
C ASP A 56 23.01 -15.44 -13.25
N THR A 57 22.09 -16.14 -13.90
CA THR A 57 21.01 -15.54 -14.70
C THR A 57 19.67 -15.61 -13.98
N SER A 58 19.66 -15.92 -12.68
CA SER A 58 18.44 -16.09 -11.89
C SER A 58 17.68 -14.77 -11.79
N LYS A 59 16.35 -14.89 -11.64
CA LYS A 59 15.50 -13.78 -11.22
C LYS A 59 15.38 -13.78 -9.70
N TYR A 60 15.53 -12.61 -9.10
CA TYR A 60 15.57 -12.42 -7.66
C TYR A 60 14.27 -11.81 -7.14
N PRO A 61 13.83 -12.16 -5.92
CA PRO A 61 12.81 -11.38 -5.23
C PRO A 61 13.23 -9.92 -5.11
N LEU A 62 12.25 -9.03 -5.03
CA LEU A 62 12.45 -7.61 -4.76
C LEU A 62 11.80 -7.27 -3.42
N VAL A 63 12.59 -6.74 -2.47
CA VAL A 63 12.11 -6.16 -1.22
C VAL A 63 12.27 -4.65 -1.30
N ILE A 64 11.15 -3.93 -1.31
CA ILE A 64 11.14 -2.47 -1.23
C ILE A 64 11.03 -2.07 0.25
N TYR A 65 12.03 -1.38 0.77
CA TYR A 65 12.08 -0.91 2.16
C TYR A 65 11.71 0.57 2.26
N LEU A 66 10.70 0.89 3.07
CA LEU A 66 10.24 2.26 3.29
C LEU A 66 10.63 2.74 4.69
N HIS A 67 11.41 3.82 4.72
CA HIS A 67 11.86 4.43 5.96
C HIS A 67 10.75 5.20 6.72
N GLY A 68 10.98 5.40 8.01
CA GLY A 68 10.18 6.26 8.88
C GLY A 68 10.45 7.76 8.67
N GLY A 69 9.73 8.63 9.38
CA GLY A 69 9.79 10.08 9.14
C GLY A 69 11.16 10.73 9.32
N SER A 70 12.03 10.14 10.16
CA SER A 70 13.37 10.67 10.50
C SER A 70 14.40 10.58 9.36
N GLN A 71 14.19 9.71 8.36
CA GLN A 71 15.15 9.49 7.26
C GLN A 71 14.75 10.20 5.95
N LYS A 72 13.77 11.12 6.00
CA LYS A 72 13.43 11.98 4.86
C LYS A 72 14.63 12.82 4.39
N GLY A 73 14.58 13.22 3.13
CA GLY A 73 15.53 14.16 2.54
C GLY A 73 16.07 13.74 1.18
N ASN A 74 17.31 14.11 0.93
CA ASN A 74 18.00 13.93 -0.36
C ASN A 74 19.41 13.33 -0.22
N ASP A 75 19.75 12.88 0.99
CA ASP A 75 21.01 12.24 1.37
C ASP A 75 20.75 10.75 1.68
N LEU A 76 21.18 9.88 0.78
CA LEU A 76 20.95 8.44 0.89
C LEU A 76 21.70 7.80 2.05
N GLU A 77 22.75 8.43 2.60
CA GLU A 77 23.44 7.90 3.78
C GLU A 77 22.52 7.86 5.01
N LYS A 78 21.54 8.77 5.09
CA LYS A 78 20.52 8.74 6.14
C LYS A 78 19.73 7.43 6.15
N LEU A 79 19.56 6.76 5.02
CA LEU A 79 18.79 5.50 4.95
C LEU A 79 19.47 4.37 5.72
N LYS A 80 20.79 4.44 5.90
CA LYS A 80 21.60 3.40 6.55
C LYS A 80 21.64 3.50 8.07
N VAL A 81 20.84 4.38 8.68
CA VAL A 81 20.80 4.53 10.15
C VAL A 81 20.08 3.37 10.84
N TYR A 82 19.07 2.77 10.19
CA TYR A 82 18.37 1.59 10.70
C TYR A 82 17.71 0.78 9.57
N GLY A 83 17.11 -0.37 9.93
CA GLY A 83 16.35 -1.21 9.01
C GLY A 83 17.23 -1.97 8.01
N LEU A 84 16.65 -2.43 6.91
CA LEU A 84 17.37 -3.24 5.92
C LEU A 84 18.59 -2.53 5.31
N PRO A 85 18.55 -1.22 4.97
CA PRO A 85 19.73 -0.54 4.46
C PRO A 85 20.90 -0.49 5.46
N TYR A 86 20.61 -0.32 6.77
CA TYR A 86 21.63 -0.41 7.81
C TYR A 86 22.29 -1.79 7.82
N LEU A 87 21.48 -2.86 7.80
CA LEU A 87 22.02 -4.22 7.81
C LEU A 87 22.93 -4.50 6.60
N VAL A 88 22.53 -4.03 5.41
CA VAL A 88 23.38 -4.12 4.21
C VAL A 88 24.69 -3.36 4.41
N ASP A 89 24.64 -2.16 4.96
CA ASP A 89 25.83 -1.32 5.22
C ASP A 89 26.78 -1.98 6.24
N GLN A 90 26.23 -2.74 7.20
CA GLN A 90 27.00 -3.58 8.12
C GLN A 90 27.51 -4.90 7.50
N GLY A 91 27.28 -5.12 6.21
CA GLY A 91 27.77 -6.29 5.47
C GLY A 91 26.86 -7.52 5.52
N LYS A 92 25.61 -7.38 6.00
CA LYS A 92 24.63 -8.46 5.92
C LYS A 92 24.28 -8.74 4.45
N GLU A 93 24.40 -10.00 4.05
CA GLU A 93 24.08 -10.45 2.71
C GLU A 93 22.62 -10.95 2.65
N PHE A 94 21.93 -10.66 1.54
CA PHE A 94 20.55 -11.10 1.29
C PHE A 94 20.43 -11.78 -0.07
N ASP A 95 19.55 -12.76 -0.17
CA ASP A 95 19.24 -13.48 -1.43
C ASP A 95 18.15 -12.77 -2.27
N PHE A 96 17.91 -11.49 -2.01
CA PHE A 96 16.94 -10.66 -2.73
C PHE A 96 17.53 -9.30 -3.06
N ILE A 97 17.00 -8.69 -4.11
CA ILE A 97 17.27 -7.28 -4.41
C ILE A 97 16.54 -6.45 -3.36
N MET A 98 17.27 -5.55 -2.69
CA MET A 98 16.68 -4.59 -1.77
C MET A 98 16.77 -3.20 -2.38
N VAL A 99 15.65 -2.49 -2.41
CA VAL A 99 15.58 -1.10 -2.86
C VAL A 99 14.92 -0.25 -1.79
N ALA A 100 15.61 0.77 -1.30
CA ALA A 100 15.11 1.72 -0.33
C ALA A 100 15.03 3.11 -0.97
N PRO A 101 13.86 3.52 -1.50
CA PRO A 101 13.65 4.91 -1.91
C PRO A 101 13.74 5.87 -0.72
N GLN A 102 14.16 7.10 -0.97
CA GLN A 102 14.12 8.18 0.03
C GLN A 102 12.98 9.15 -0.28
N CYS A 103 12.02 9.23 0.62
CA CYS A 103 10.97 10.24 0.58
C CYS A 103 11.57 11.63 0.84
N PRO A 104 11.33 12.63 -0.03
CA PRO A 104 11.86 13.98 0.17
C PRO A 104 11.32 14.67 1.43
N GLU A 105 12.02 15.71 1.88
CA GLU A 105 11.50 16.57 2.95
C GLU A 105 10.14 17.19 2.58
N GLY A 106 9.28 17.35 3.57
CA GLY A 106 7.92 17.89 3.39
C GLY A 106 6.95 16.97 2.64
N ARG A 107 7.35 15.74 2.28
CA ARG A 107 6.51 14.75 1.62
C ARG A 107 6.19 13.57 2.53
N TYR A 108 5.17 12.80 2.12
CA TYR A 108 4.79 11.52 2.71
C TYR A 108 4.57 10.49 1.60
N TRP A 109 4.74 9.21 1.92
CA TRP A 109 4.60 8.11 0.96
C TRP A 109 3.23 8.02 0.28
N SER A 110 2.19 8.61 0.87
CA SER A 110 0.83 8.62 0.32
C SER A 110 0.57 9.71 -0.73
N MET A 111 1.43 10.73 -0.83
CA MET A 111 1.15 11.94 -1.62
C MET A 111 1.30 11.75 -3.13
N GLU A 112 2.24 10.91 -3.56
CA GLU A 112 2.69 10.84 -4.95
C GLU A 112 2.85 9.36 -5.38
N ASN A 113 2.80 9.10 -6.69
CA ASN A 113 3.00 7.76 -7.25
C ASN A 113 4.50 7.52 -7.46
N TRP A 114 5.22 7.28 -6.36
CA TRP A 114 6.62 6.89 -6.37
C TRP A 114 6.79 5.40 -6.72
N PHE A 115 5.81 4.55 -6.38
CA PHE A 115 5.92 3.11 -6.51
C PHE A 115 6.00 2.68 -7.98
N ASP A 116 5.10 3.16 -8.85
CA ASP A 116 5.14 2.76 -10.27
C ASP A 116 6.44 3.17 -10.95
N SER A 117 6.91 4.38 -10.68
CA SER A 117 8.17 4.88 -11.21
C SER A 117 9.34 4.00 -10.77
N LEU A 118 9.45 3.74 -9.47
CA LEU A 118 10.50 2.90 -8.90
C LEU A 118 10.42 1.47 -9.42
N TYR A 119 9.23 0.87 -9.41
CA TYR A 119 8.99 -0.49 -9.88
C TYR A 119 9.38 -0.66 -11.35
N ASN A 120 8.99 0.28 -12.21
CA ASN A 120 9.31 0.22 -13.63
C ASN A 120 10.82 0.39 -13.86
N GLU A 121 11.48 1.32 -13.17
CA GLU A 121 12.93 1.50 -13.24
C GLU A 121 13.67 0.22 -12.82
N VAL A 122 13.35 -0.29 -11.63
CA VAL A 122 14.02 -1.44 -11.00
C VAL A 122 13.80 -2.72 -11.82
N THR A 123 12.58 -2.97 -12.30
CA THR A 123 12.28 -4.19 -13.07
C THR A 123 12.76 -4.13 -14.53
N ALA A 124 13.02 -2.93 -15.07
CA ALA A 124 13.69 -2.76 -16.36
C ALA A 124 15.21 -2.94 -16.23
N LYS A 125 15.79 -2.49 -15.10
CA LYS A 125 17.24 -2.49 -14.87
C LYS A 125 17.76 -3.82 -14.31
N TYR A 126 16.99 -4.49 -13.46
CA TYR A 126 17.42 -5.68 -12.73
C TYR A 126 16.54 -6.90 -12.99
N ARG A 127 17.11 -8.09 -12.80
CA ARG A 127 16.43 -9.39 -12.97
C ARG A 127 15.51 -9.67 -11.79
N VAL A 128 14.38 -8.99 -11.74
CA VAL A 128 13.35 -9.18 -10.71
C VAL A 128 12.39 -10.31 -11.10
N ASP A 129 12.11 -11.20 -10.14
CA ASP A 129 10.96 -12.11 -10.19
C ASP A 129 9.72 -11.31 -9.81
N LYS A 130 8.94 -10.91 -10.82
CA LYS A 130 7.74 -10.09 -10.63
C LYS A 130 6.63 -10.78 -9.83
N SER A 131 6.70 -12.10 -9.63
CA SER A 131 5.79 -12.82 -8.72
C SER A 131 6.18 -12.67 -7.24
N ARG A 132 7.35 -12.08 -6.95
CA ARG A 132 7.96 -11.97 -5.62
C ARG A 132 8.44 -10.54 -5.33
N VAL A 133 7.51 -9.61 -5.38
CA VAL A 133 7.73 -8.19 -5.07
C VAL A 133 7.07 -7.90 -3.74
N TYR A 134 7.84 -7.42 -2.78
CA TYR A 134 7.42 -7.21 -1.41
C TYR A 134 7.64 -5.77 -0.99
N VAL A 135 6.82 -5.28 -0.06
CA VAL A 135 6.99 -3.96 0.54
C VAL A 135 7.00 -4.10 2.05
N THR A 136 7.95 -3.44 2.71
CA THR A 136 8.06 -3.40 4.15
C THR A 136 8.54 -2.03 4.59
N GLY A 137 8.26 -1.65 5.83
CA GLY A 137 8.70 -0.36 6.36
C GLY A 137 8.13 -0.09 7.73
N ILE A 138 8.62 0.98 8.35
CA ILE A 138 8.29 1.34 9.74
C ILE A 138 7.68 2.74 9.84
N SER A 139 6.73 2.94 10.77
CA SER A 139 6.17 4.26 11.09
C SER A 139 5.54 4.90 9.85
N MET A 140 6.03 6.06 9.41
CA MET A 140 5.69 6.65 8.10
C MET A 140 5.81 5.63 6.95
N GLY A 141 6.87 4.82 6.94
CA GLY A 141 7.07 3.74 5.98
C GLY A 141 6.12 2.55 6.18
N GLY A 142 5.63 2.32 7.40
CA GLY A 142 4.55 1.38 7.68
C GLY A 142 3.23 1.82 7.04
N TYR A 143 2.89 3.11 7.14
CA TYR A 143 1.79 3.71 6.37
C TYR A 143 2.03 3.61 4.87
N GLY A 144 3.24 3.95 4.40
CA GLY A 144 3.61 3.84 2.99
C GLY A 144 3.47 2.42 2.44
N THR A 145 3.75 1.41 3.27
CA THR A 145 3.63 -0.01 2.93
C THR A 145 2.18 -0.40 2.69
N TYR A 146 1.27 -0.02 3.59
CA TYR A 146 -0.16 -0.28 3.39
C TYR A 146 -0.72 0.46 2.17
N ILE A 147 -0.36 1.74 2.00
CA ILE A 147 -0.86 2.54 0.86
C ILE A 147 -0.33 2.00 -0.47
N ALA A 148 0.96 1.65 -0.55
CA ALA A 148 1.51 1.02 -1.75
C ALA A 148 0.77 -0.29 -2.09
N ALA A 149 0.48 -1.12 -1.08
CA ALA A 149 -0.28 -2.35 -1.28
C ALA A 149 -1.71 -2.08 -1.77
N LEU A 150 -2.39 -1.07 -1.23
CA LEU A 150 -3.76 -0.70 -1.64
C LEU A 150 -3.82 -0.15 -3.08
N ASP A 151 -2.80 0.60 -3.47
CA ASP A 151 -2.67 1.22 -4.79
C ASP A 151 -2.22 0.17 -5.84
N HIS A 152 -1.41 -0.82 -5.46
CA HIS A 152 -0.75 -1.76 -6.37
C HIS A 152 -0.95 -3.23 -5.98
N THR A 153 -2.19 -3.61 -5.69
CA THR A 153 -2.54 -4.99 -5.32
C THR A 153 -2.19 -6.00 -6.41
N GLU A 154 -2.00 -5.59 -7.65
CA GLU A 154 -1.62 -6.39 -8.80
C GLU A 154 -0.10 -6.64 -8.93
N LYS A 155 0.74 -5.83 -8.27
CA LYS A 155 2.21 -5.94 -8.36
C LYS A 155 2.84 -6.52 -7.10
N ILE A 156 2.22 -6.30 -5.94
CA ILE A 156 2.80 -6.71 -4.65
C ILE A 156 2.31 -8.12 -4.28
N ALA A 157 3.22 -8.96 -3.81
CA ALA A 157 3.00 -10.35 -3.43
C ALA A 157 2.73 -10.51 -1.93
N ALA A 158 3.35 -9.69 -1.08
CA ALA A 158 3.14 -9.66 0.37
C ALA A 158 3.71 -8.36 0.97
N ILE A 159 3.26 -8.02 2.17
CA ILE A 159 3.77 -6.85 2.91
C ILE A 159 4.09 -7.13 4.37
N VAL A 160 5.08 -6.39 4.89
CA VAL A 160 5.40 -6.33 6.32
C VAL A 160 5.47 -4.88 6.83
N PRO A 161 4.35 -4.26 7.22
CA PRO A 161 4.35 -2.96 7.87
C PRO A 161 4.66 -3.09 9.38
N LEU A 162 5.53 -2.22 9.90
CA LEU A 162 5.82 -2.05 11.32
C LEU A 162 5.24 -0.71 11.79
N CYS A 163 4.50 -0.74 12.90
CA CYS A 163 3.86 0.42 13.54
C CYS A 163 3.24 1.42 12.54
N GLY A 164 2.42 0.89 11.61
CA GLY A 164 1.80 1.65 10.52
C GLY A 164 0.28 1.71 10.59
N GLY A 165 -0.31 2.35 9.58
CA GLY A 165 -1.76 2.50 9.45
C GLY A 165 -2.18 2.87 8.03
N VAL A 166 -3.43 3.30 7.88
CA VAL A 166 -3.97 3.90 6.65
C VAL A 166 -4.69 5.18 6.99
N ASN A 167 -4.74 6.16 6.09
CA ASN A 167 -5.56 7.34 6.33
C ASN A 167 -7.05 6.97 6.37
N ASP A 168 -7.87 7.79 7.03
CA ASP A 168 -9.32 7.56 7.11
C ASP A 168 -9.97 7.44 5.72
N SER A 169 -9.50 8.24 4.76
CA SER A 169 -9.92 8.20 3.35
C SER A 169 -9.67 6.85 2.67
N ASP A 170 -8.73 6.05 3.18
CA ASP A 170 -8.36 4.76 2.62
C ASP A 170 -9.03 3.57 3.33
N THR A 171 -9.77 3.82 4.41
CA THR A 171 -10.45 2.77 5.20
C THR A 171 -11.37 1.90 4.34
N ALA A 172 -12.15 2.52 3.46
CA ALA A 172 -13.08 1.83 2.57
C ALA A 172 -12.37 0.90 1.56
N ARG A 173 -11.06 1.09 1.37
CA ARG A 173 -10.25 0.33 0.41
C ARG A 173 -9.58 -0.89 1.03
N ILE A 174 -9.61 -1.07 2.36
CA ILE A 174 -8.90 -2.14 3.08
C ILE A 174 -9.23 -3.54 2.52
N CYS A 175 -10.50 -3.80 2.16
CA CYS A 175 -10.90 -5.09 1.58
C CYS A 175 -10.13 -5.47 0.30
N ARG A 176 -9.48 -4.51 -0.40
CA ARG A 176 -8.63 -4.80 -1.56
C ARG A 176 -7.44 -5.69 -1.20
N LEU A 177 -7.02 -5.71 0.06
CA LEU A 177 -5.90 -6.52 0.54
C LEU A 177 -6.32 -7.89 1.06
N LYS A 178 -7.59 -8.31 0.95
CA LYS A 178 -8.08 -9.55 1.57
C LYS A 178 -7.28 -10.81 1.19
N ASP A 179 -6.78 -10.85 -0.05
CA ASP A 179 -6.03 -11.98 -0.61
C ASP A 179 -4.50 -11.79 -0.49
N MET A 180 -4.05 -10.66 0.07
CA MET A 180 -2.63 -10.35 0.25
C MET A 180 -2.14 -10.97 1.56
N PRO A 181 -1.04 -11.73 1.57
CA PRO A 181 -0.33 -12.07 2.80
C PRO A 181 0.19 -10.80 3.50
N ILE A 182 -0.22 -10.61 4.76
CA ILE A 182 0.20 -9.49 5.60
C ILE A 182 0.69 -10.03 6.94
N LEU A 183 1.92 -9.68 7.29
CA LEU A 183 2.52 -9.88 8.61
C LEU A 183 2.84 -8.49 9.18
N THR A 184 2.33 -8.14 10.35
CA THR A 184 2.47 -6.80 10.92
C THR A 184 2.84 -6.84 12.39
N TYR A 185 3.53 -5.79 12.83
CA TYR A 185 4.00 -5.61 14.21
C TYR A 185 3.64 -4.23 14.71
N HIS A 186 3.29 -4.14 15.98
CA HIS A 186 3.03 -2.86 16.62
C HIS A 186 3.32 -2.95 18.13
N GLY A 187 4.01 -1.95 18.67
CA GLY A 187 4.17 -1.77 20.11
C GLY A 187 2.84 -1.47 20.79
N THR A 188 2.54 -2.12 21.91
CA THR A 188 1.30 -1.83 22.65
C THR A 188 1.37 -0.54 23.47
N ALA A 189 2.57 0.02 23.63
CA ALA A 189 2.84 1.28 24.31
C ALA A 189 3.38 2.34 23.34
N ASP A 190 3.06 2.22 22.04
CA ASP A 190 3.40 3.22 21.04
C ASP A 190 2.58 4.51 21.27
N GLU A 191 3.26 5.56 21.71
CA GLU A 191 2.68 6.89 21.97
C GLU A 191 2.78 7.83 20.75
N GLU A 192 3.53 7.47 19.71
CA GLU A 192 3.64 8.25 18.47
C GLU A 192 2.54 7.86 17.47
N ILE A 193 2.33 6.55 17.30
CA ILE A 193 1.29 6.00 16.45
C ILE A 193 0.52 4.98 17.28
N SER A 194 -0.74 5.29 17.57
CA SER A 194 -1.55 4.38 18.36
C SER A 194 -1.68 3.02 17.69
N ILE A 195 -1.50 1.94 18.46
CA ILE A 195 -1.75 0.56 18.02
C ILE A 195 -3.14 0.37 17.40
N GLN A 196 -4.12 1.21 17.78
CA GLN A 196 -5.46 1.19 17.20
C GLN A 196 -5.45 1.36 15.67
N GLU A 197 -4.44 2.00 15.09
CA GLU A 197 -4.30 2.14 13.64
C GLU A 197 -4.11 0.80 12.93
N THR A 198 -3.25 -0.07 13.48
CA THR A 198 -3.08 -1.44 12.96
C THR A 198 -4.24 -2.35 13.36
N GLU A 199 -4.80 -2.20 14.57
CA GLU A 199 -5.98 -2.98 15.00
C GLU A 199 -7.20 -2.73 14.12
N ARG A 200 -7.41 -1.48 13.71
CA ARG A 200 -8.48 -1.10 12.79
C ARG A 200 -8.34 -1.82 11.45
N ILE A 201 -7.13 -1.85 10.88
CA ILE A 201 -6.87 -2.59 9.63
C ILE A 201 -7.14 -4.08 9.82
N ALA A 202 -6.65 -4.66 10.91
CA ALA A 202 -6.83 -6.08 11.18
C ALA A 202 -8.31 -6.47 11.34
N LYS A 203 -9.09 -5.62 12.02
CA LYS A 203 -10.54 -5.77 12.14
C LYS A 203 -11.22 -5.72 10.77
N PHE A 204 -10.98 -4.68 9.97
CA PHE A 204 -11.63 -4.54 8.67
C PHE A 204 -11.25 -5.66 7.71
N LEU A 205 -9.98 -6.10 7.67
CA LEU A 205 -9.58 -7.23 6.83
C LEU A 205 -10.34 -8.50 7.19
N LYS A 206 -10.51 -8.77 8.48
CA LYS A 206 -11.29 -9.93 8.94
C LYS A 206 -12.75 -9.86 8.49
N GLU A 207 -13.36 -8.68 8.49
CA GLU A 207 -14.73 -8.47 7.98
C GLU A 207 -14.83 -8.75 6.47
N CYS A 208 -13.73 -8.56 5.71
CA CYS A 208 -13.64 -8.88 4.29
C CYS A 208 -13.23 -10.34 3.99
N ASN A 209 -13.19 -11.21 5.00
CA ASN A 209 -12.63 -12.57 4.94
C ASN A 209 -11.14 -12.63 4.53
N GLY A 210 -10.41 -11.54 4.76
CA GLY A 210 -8.95 -11.51 4.62
C GLY A 210 -8.24 -12.00 5.87
N ASN A 211 -6.94 -12.27 5.73
CA ASN A 211 -6.10 -12.70 6.85
C ASN A 211 -4.90 -11.76 7.04
N ILE A 212 -4.51 -11.58 8.30
CA ILE A 212 -3.39 -10.75 8.73
C ILE A 212 -2.79 -11.36 9.99
N THR A 213 -1.49 -11.62 9.95
CA THR A 213 -0.74 -12.03 11.13
C THR A 213 -0.29 -10.79 11.87
N PHE A 214 -0.89 -10.50 13.02
CA PHE A 214 -0.61 -9.29 13.79
C PHE A 214 0.05 -9.62 15.13
N HIS A 215 1.35 -9.34 15.24
CA HIS A 215 2.13 -9.40 16.46
C HIS A 215 2.00 -8.10 17.25
N ARG A 216 1.39 -8.19 18.43
CA ARG A 216 1.32 -7.09 19.41
C ARG A 216 2.49 -7.22 20.36
N LEU A 217 3.41 -6.27 20.34
CA LEU A 217 4.63 -6.29 21.13
C LEU A 217 4.36 -5.63 22.49
N LYS A 218 4.11 -6.46 23.50
CA LYS A 218 3.67 -6.00 24.82
C LYS A 218 4.74 -5.11 25.47
N GLY A 219 4.37 -3.87 25.77
CA GLY A 219 5.22 -2.89 26.44
C GLY A 219 6.21 -2.17 25.52
N GLU A 220 6.35 -2.59 24.26
CA GLU A 220 7.19 -1.90 23.29
C GLU A 220 6.53 -0.59 22.83
N GLY A 221 7.37 0.43 22.60
CA GLY A 221 6.98 1.72 22.06
C GLY A 221 7.08 1.80 20.54
N HIS A 222 7.34 3.00 20.01
CA HIS A 222 7.37 3.25 18.56
C HIS A 222 8.56 2.60 17.82
N GLY A 223 9.72 2.56 18.48
CA GLY A 223 11.00 2.19 17.88
C GLY A 223 11.23 0.69 17.71
N ILE A 224 10.43 0.02 16.88
CA ILE A 224 10.47 -1.44 16.68
C ILE A 224 11.29 -1.89 15.45
N GLN A 225 12.08 -1.00 14.84
CA GLN A 225 12.91 -1.32 13.67
C GLN A 225 14.03 -2.33 13.96
N TYR A 226 14.38 -2.53 15.25
CA TYR A 226 15.35 -3.54 15.67
C TYR A 226 14.92 -4.95 15.24
N LEU A 227 13.62 -5.19 15.02
CA LEU A 227 13.09 -6.46 14.57
C LEU A 227 13.72 -6.94 13.25
N TYR A 228 14.11 -6.05 12.33
CA TYR A 228 14.79 -6.49 11.12
C TYR A 228 16.14 -7.16 11.39
N GLU A 229 16.79 -6.79 12.50
CA GLU A 229 18.05 -7.37 12.95
C GLU A 229 17.82 -8.64 13.77
N THR A 230 16.90 -8.59 14.74
CA THR A 230 16.68 -9.66 15.71
C THR A 230 15.77 -10.78 15.21
N GLU A 231 14.89 -10.49 14.25
CA GLU A 231 13.89 -11.41 13.70
C GLU A 231 14.13 -11.64 12.19
N PRO A 232 15.20 -12.37 11.81
CA PRO A 232 15.55 -12.60 10.41
C PRO A 232 14.43 -13.31 9.63
N TRP A 233 13.60 -14.06 10.35
CA TRP A 233 12.43 -14.74 9.78
C TRP A 233 11.42 -13.79 9.14
N ILE A 234 11.43 -12.48 9.45
CA ILE A 234 10.56 -11.49 8.79
C ILE A 234 10.77 -11.49 7.28
N TYR A 235 12.02 -11.39 6.83
CA TYR A 235 12.31 -11.39 5.40
C TYR A 235 12.31 -12.81 4.82
N GLU A 236 12.61 -13.85 5.60
CA GLU A 236 12.41 -15.25 5.15
C GLU A 236 10.93 -15.55 4.88
N TRP A 237 10.04 -15.08 5.74
CA TRP A 237 8.59 -15.19 5.56
C TRP A 237 8.13 -14.47 4.29
N LEU A 238 8.66 -13.26 4.01
CA LEU A 238 8.41 -12.58 2.73
C LEU A 238 8.81 -13.45 1.55
N LEU A 239 10.01 -14.04 1.57
CA LEU A 239 10.55 -14.86 0.48
C LEU A 239 9.73 -16.13 0.18
N MET A 240 8.96 -16.61 1.15
CA MET A 240 8.02 -17.73 0.96
C MET A 240 6.77 -17.34 0.17
N GLN A 241 6.40 -16.05 0.16
CA GLN A 241 5.18 -15.59 -0.48
C GLN A 241 5.37 -15.47 -1.99
N ARG A 242 4.34 -15.83 -2.75
CA ARG A 242 4.30 -15.60 -4.20
C ARG A 242 2.94 -15.07 -4.60
N LYS A 243 2.94 -14.08 -5.48
CA LYS A 243 1.72 -13.68 -6.17
C LYS A 243 1.38 -14.74 -7.19
N LEU A 244 0.17 -15.28 -7.11
CA LEU A 244 -0.39 -16.09 -8.17
C LEU A 244 -0.57 -15.18 -9.39
N THR A 245 0.32 -15.31 -10.37
CA THR A 245 0.12 -14.70 -11.67
C THR A 245 -0.91 -15.55 -12.39
N ASN A 246 -2.07 -14.99 -12.72
CA ASN A 246 -2.89 -15.59 -13.77
C ASN A 246 -1.99 -15.65 -15.00
N ILE A 247 -1.75 -16.87 -15.48
CA ILE A 247 -1.06 -17.09 -16.75
C ILE A 247 -1.97 -16.48 -17.81
N GLU A 248 -1.58 -15.35 -18.38
CA GLU A 248 -2.11 -14.90 -19.67
C GLU A 248 -1.53 -15.76 -20.79
#